data_AF-A0A5M9QP11-F1
#
_entry.id   AF-A0A5M9QP11-F1
#
_cell.length_a   1.000
_cell.length_b   1.000
_cell.length_c   1.000
_cell.angle_alpha   90.00
_cell.angle_beta   90.00
_cell.angle_gamma   90.00
#
_symmetry.space_group_name_H-M   'P 1'
#
loop_
_entity.id
_entity.type
_entity.pdbx_description
1 polymer ?
#
loop_
_entity_poly.entity_id
_entity_poly.type
_entity_poly.pdbx_seq_one_letter_code
_entity_poly.pdbx_strand_id
1 'polypeptide(L)'
;MKKRGCAAFCAEISLEWLSHKQKANSPLFRKKPTPNQAKEQTMLHNLFTRFLQAADSIAQKRVYIASFMLLVLLATSALFYQHANHFGDVDYHIPATILAQSHDYDLEGYGLSFVKSDELGVLSFSHYRSAIGVQGFFYAWLHNALGLESLKPLYRLAAFFSALCLLICAFLLGKIFGRAFGIIFFLSLFTSGWVANFSGSLYFSFGFWILPAIFALSLYRHIAIYSRGGGE
;
A
#
# COMPACT_ATOMS: atom_id res chain seq x y z
N MET A 1 24.76 14.34 2.52
CA MET A 1 25.13 12.92 2.29
C MET A 1 24.30 12.37 1.13
N LYS A 2 24.92 12.15 -0.05
CA LYS A 2 24.23 11.65 -1.25
C LYS A 2 24.13 10.12 -1.17
N LYS A 3 22.91 9.56 -1.14
CA LYS A 3 22.65 8.12 -1.24
C LYS A 3 23.10 7.64 -2.63
N ARG A 4 24.26 6.99 -2.72
CA ARG A 4 24.67 6.27 -3.94
C ARG A 4 23.84 4.98 -4.01
N GLY A 5 23.05 4.83 -5.08
CA GLY A 5 22.24 3.64 -5.32
C GLY A 5 23.13 2.40 -5.53
N CYS A 6 22.61 1.23 -5.19
CA CYS A 6 23.32 -0.06 -5.23
C CYS A 6 24.04 -0.34 -6.57
N ALA A 7 23.48 0.14 -7.70
CA ALA A 7 24.10 0.05 -9.01
C ALA A 7 25.43 0.82 -9.14
N ALA A 8 25.55 2.00 -8.51
CA ALA A 8 26.76 2.80 -8.53
C ALA A 8 27.88 2.16 -7.69
N PHE A 9 27.52 1.53 -6.56
CA PHE A 9 28.47 0.79 -5.73
C PHE A 9 29.00 -0.46 -6.44
N CYS A 10 28.15 -1.19 -7.17
CA CYS A 10 28.59 -2.33 -7.99
C CYS A 10 29.50 -1.92 -9.17
N ALA A 11 29.30 -0.74 -9.75
CA ALA A 11 30.16 -0.21 -10.80
C ALA A 11 31.54 0.22 -10.27
N GLU A 12 31.58 0.82 -9.08
CA GLU A 12 32.81 1.27 -8.42
C GLU A 12 33.69 0.08 -8.01
N ILE A 13 33.08 -0.99 -7.47
CA ILE A 13 33.78 -2.28 -7.18
C ILE A 13 34.29 -2.95 -8.46
N SER A 14 33.52 -2.91 -9.56
CA SER A 14 33.98 -3.46 -10.84
C SER A 14 35.20 -2.73 -11.40
N LEU A 15 35.26 -1.40 -11.23
CA LEU A 15 36.38 -0.56 -11.69
C LEU A 15 37.64 -0.78 -10.85
N GLU A 16 37.52 -0.87 -9.52
CA GLU A 16 38.66 -1.22 -8.65
C GLU A 16 39.19 -2.63 -8.95
N TRP A 17 38.30 -3.58 -9.21
CA TRP A 17 38.69 -4.96 -9.56
C TRP A 17 39.39 -5.03 -10.92
N LEU A 18 38.96 -4.23 -11.91
CA LEU A 18 39.61 -4.11 -13.21
C LEU A 18 41.01 -3.45 -13.13
N SER A 19 41.17 -2.43 -12.28
CA SER A 19 42.45 -1.77 -12.00
C SER A 19 43.47 -2.73 -11.38
N HIS A 20 43.05 -3.52 -10.38
CA HIS A 20 43.91 -4.55 -9.78
C HIS A 20 44.28 -5.67 -10.76
N LYS A 21 43.37 -6.04 -11.67
CA LYS A 21 43.64 -7.04 -12.73
C LYS A 21 44.65 -6.56 -13.78
N GLN A 22 44.72 -5.26 -14.07
CA GLN A 22 45.70 -4.72 -15.02
C GLN A 22 47.12 -4.75 -14.46
N LYS A 23 47.32 -4.45 -13.17
CA LYS A 23 48.63 -4.51 -12.52
C LYS A 23 49.18 -5.94 -12.40
N ALA A 24 48.31 -6.95 -12.27
CA ALA A 24 48.69 -8.36 -12.18
C ALA A 24 48.95 -9.05 -13.54
N ASN A 25 48.65 -8.39 -14.67
CA ASN A 25 48.79 -8.94 -16.02
C ASN A 25 50.03 -8.39 -16.77
N SER A 26 51.12 -8.07 -16.07
CA SER A 26 52.39 -7.77 -16.74
C SER A 26 52.86 -9.01 -17.52
N PRO A 27 53.35 -8.87 -18.77
CA PRO A 27 53.67 -10.01 -19.64
C PRO A 27 54.78 -10.93 -19.09
N LEU A 28 55.55 -10.44 -18.12
CA LEU A 28 56.78 -11.05 -17.61
C LEU A 28 56.57 -12.22 -16.64
N PHE A 29 55.35 -12.48 -16.14
CA PHE A 29 55.09 -13.57 -15.17
C PHE A 29 53.85 -14.43 -15.46
N ARG A 30 53.32 -14.41 -16.69
CA ARG A 30 52.08 -15.12 -17.02
C ARG A 30 52.34 -16.60 -17.32
N LYS A 31 52.26 -17.47 -16.32
CA LYS A 31 52.09 -18.91 -16.54
C LYS A 31 50.77 -19.11 -17.33
N LYS A 32 50.85 -19.71 -18.53
CA LYS A 32 49.65 -20.05 -19.31
C LYS A 32 48.77 -20.98 -18.46
N PRO A 33 47.46 -20.67 -18.29
CA PRO A 33 46.56 -21.54 -17.56
C PRO A 33 46.54 -22.91 -18.25
N THR A 34 46.64 -23.97 -17.45
CA THR A 34 46.52 -25.33 -17.97
C THR A 34 45.10 -25.53 -18.53
N PRO A 35 44.90 -26.47 -19.48
CA PRO A 35 43.58 -26.70 -20.09
C PRO A 35 42.46 -26.91 -19.06
N ASN A 36 42.77 -27.54 -17.92
CA ASN A 36 41.82 -27.71 -16.81
C ASN A 36 41.47 -26.39 -16.12
N GLN A 37 42.43 -25.50 -15.87
CA GLN A 37 42.15 -24.21 -15.23
C GLN A 37 41.36 -23.26 -16.15
N ALA A 38 41.61 -23.29 -17.46
CA ALA A 38 40.80 -22.54 -18.42
C ALA A 38 39.35 -23.06 -18.48
N LYS A 39 39.15 -24.38 -18.42
CA LYS A 39 37.83 -25.02 -18.40
C LYS A 39 37.04 -24.69 -17.14
N GLU A 40 37.71 -24.70 -15.99
CA GLU A 40 37.13 -24.36 -14.69
C GLU A 40 36.74 -22.88 -14.60
N GLN A 41 37.59 -21.96 -15.09
CA GLN A 41 37.25 -20.53 -15.19
C GLN A 41 36.05 -20.27 -16.12
N THR A 42 35.97 -20.99 -17.24
CA THR A 42 34.84 -20.87 -18.19
C THR A 42 33.54 -21.41 -17.56
N MET A 43 33.63 -22.51 -16.80
CA MET A 43 32.48 -23.10 -16.10
C MET A 43 31.96 -22.17 -14.99
N LEU A 44 32.85 -21.59 -14.18
CA LEU A 44 32.51 -20.60 -13.15
C LEU A 44 31.86 -19.34 -13.75
N HIS A 45 32.39 -18.85 -14.87
CA HIS A 45 31.81 -17.70 -15.56
C HIS A 45 30.40 -17.98 -16.11
N ASN A 46 30.17 -19.18 -16.66
CA ASN A 46 28.86 -19.61 -17.14
C ASN A 46 27.84 -19.82 -16.02
N LEU A 47 28.26 -20.32 -14.85
CA LEU A 47 27.41 -20.43 -13.66
C LEU A 47 27.01 -19.05 -13.13
N PHE A 48 27.97 -18.12 -13.05
CA PHE A 48 27.72 -16.77 -12.56
C PHE A 48 26.80 -15.97 -13.48
N THR A 49 27.00 -16.05 -14.80
CA THR A 49 26.11 -15.38 -15.77
C THR A 49 24.69 -15.93 -15.74
N ARG A 50 24.51 -17.26 -15.61
CA ARG A 50 23.18 -17.88 -15.43
C ARG A 50 22.53 -17.44 -14.12
N PHE A 51 23.28 -17.33 -13.04
CA PHE A 51 22.77 -16.82 -11.77
C PHE A 51 22.29 -15.37 -11.88
N LEU A 52 23.08 -14.49 -12.52
CA LEU A 52 22.70 -13.10 -12.74
C LEU A 52 21.45 -12.99 -13.63
N GLN A 53 21.35 -13.78 -14.70
CA GLN A 53 20.16 -13.82 -15.57
C GLN A 53 18.92 -14.30 -14.83
N ALA A 54 19.05 -15.32 -13.96
CA ALA A 54 17.95 -15.79 -13.14
C ALA A 54 17.51 -14.73 -12.11
N ALA A 55 18.48 -14.06 -11.45
CA ALA A 55 18.21 -12.99 -10.50
C ALA A 55 17.51 -11.80 -11.19
N ASP A 56 17.97 -11.39 -12.36
CA ASP A 56 17.36 -10.33 -13.16
C ASP A 56 15.95 -10.70 -13.63
N SER A 57 15.73 -11.94 -14.10
CA SER A 57 14.40 -12.43 -14.48
C SER A 57 13.41 -12.43 -13.31
N ILE A 58 13.86 -12.85 -12.12
CA ILE A 58 13.03 -12.84 -10.90
C ILE A 58 12.72 -11.40 -10.49
N ALA A 59 13.71 -10.51 -10.54
CA ALA A 59 13.52 -9.10 -10.20
C ALA A 59 12.54 -8.43 -11.15
N GLN A 60 12.72 -8.59 -12.46
CA GLN A 60 11.83 -8.07 -13.49
C GLN A 60 10.39 -8.56 -13.29
N LYS A 61 10.18 -9.86 -13.10
CA LYS A 61 8.83 -10.42 -12.83
C LYS A 61 8.17 -9.78 -11.61
N ARG A 62 8.92 -9.57 -10.52
CA ARG A 62 8.39 -8.92 -9.31
C ARG A 62 8.04 -7.45 -9.55
N VAL A 63 8.86 -6.73 -10.31
CA VAL A 63 8.58 -5.34 -10.70
C VAL A 63 7.31 -5.25 -11.54
N TYR A 64 7.16 -6.11 -12.57
CA TYR A 64 5.93 -6.13 -13.38
C TYR A 64 4.68 -6.42 -12.55
N ILE A 65 4.75 -7.38 -11.62
CA ILE A 65 3.63 -7.67 -10.73
C ILE A 65 3.33 -6.46 -9.83
N ALA A 66 4.34 -5.85 -9.21
CA ALA A 66 4.15 -4.68 -8.36
C ALA A 66 3.54 -3.51 -9.13
N SER A 67 4.05 -3.22 -10.32
CA SER A 67 3.51 -2.17 -11.20
C SER A 67 2.07 -2.45 -11.63
N PHE A 68 1.75 -3.70 -11.96
CA PHE A 68 0.38 -4.09 -12.30
C PHE A 68 -0.56 -3.93 -11.10
N MET A 69 -0.14 -4.37 -9.90
CA MET A 69 -0.94 -4.20 -8.67
C MET A 69 -1.15 -2.73 -8.32
N LEU A 70 -0.13 -1.88 -8.53
CA LEU A 70 -0.26 -0.43 -8.35
C LEU A 70 -1.26 0.16 -9.36
N LEU A 71 -1.21 -0.26 -10.62
CA LEU A 71 -2.17 0.18 -11.63
C LEU A 71 -3.60 -0.23 -11.26
N VAL A 72 -3.81 -1.47 -10.82
CA VAL A 72 -5.12 -1.95 -10.34
C VAL A 72 -5.59 -1.11 -9.15
N LEU A 73 -4.72 -0.86 -8.17
CA LEU A 73 -5.04 -0.03 -7.01
C LEU A 73 -5.50 1.38 -7.41
N LEU A 74 -4.75 2.04 -8.31
CA LEU A 74 -5.07 3.39 -8.76
C LEU A 74 -6.36 3.42 -9.58
N ALA A 75 -6.58 2.44 -10.46
CA ALA A 75 -7.80 2.33 -11.24
C ALA A 75 -9.03 2.09 -10.34
N THR A 76 -8.93 1.18 -9.38
CA THR A 76 -10.00 0.93 -8.41
C THR A 76 -10.27 2.15 -7.54
N SER A 77 -9.22 2.83 -7.06
CA SER A 77 -9.37 4.06 -6.28
C SER A 77 -10.08 5.16 -7.07
N ALA A 78 -9.72 5.35 -8.35
CA ALA A 78 -10.36 6.34 -9.21
C ALA A 78 -11.85 6.03 -9.42
N LEU A 79 -12.19 4.76 -9.70
CA LEU A 79 -13.57 4.33 -9.88
C LEU A 79 -14.40 4.46 -8.60
N PHE A 80 -13.82 4.08 -7.46
CA PHE A 80 -14.44 4.24 -6.14
C PHE A 80 -14.71 5.70 -5.82
N TYR A 81 -13.79 6.61 -6.16
CA TYR A 81 -14.02 8.03 -5.96
C TYR A 81 -15.11 8.59 -6.90
N GLN A 82 -15.12 8.17 -8.17
CA GLN A 82 -16.09 8.67 -9.17
C GLN A 82 -17.53 8.23 -8.88
N HIS A 83 -17.72 7.04 -8.33
CA HIS A 83 -19.03 6.47 -8.07
C HIS A 83 -19.44 6.55 -6.60
N ALA A 84 -18.63 7.19 -5.75
CA ALA A 84 -18.97 7.37 -4.36
C ALA A 84 -20.22 8.25 -4.24
N ASN A 85 -21.17 7.80 -3.43
CA ASN A 85 -22.27 8.65 -3.01
C ASN A 85 -21.81 9.50 -1.83
N HIS A 86 -22.03 10.80 -1.96
CA HIS A 86 -21.88 11.73 -0.86
C HIS A 86 -23.23 11.85 -0.15
N PHE A 87 -23.31 11.27 1.04
CA PHE A 87 -24.54 11.21 1.83
C PHE A 87 -24.69 12.53 2.57
N GLY A 88 -25.41 13.48 1.96
CA GLY A 88 -25.50 14.86 2.45
C GLY A 88 -26.00 15.01 3.88
N ASP A 89 -26.64 14.02 4.49
CA ASP A 89 -27.09 14.05 5.89
C ASP A 89 -26.01 13.59 6.89
N VAL A 90 -25.16 12.63 6.53
CA VAL A 90 -24.12 12.04 7.41
C VAL A 90 -22.69 12.46 7.07
N ASP A 91 -22.42 12.93 5.84
CA ASP A 91 -21.10 13.42 5.45
C ASP A 91 -20.70 14.71 6.17
N TYR A 92 -21.66 15.41 6.81
CA TYR A 92 -21.35 16.55 7.67
C TYR A 92 -20.78 16.20 9.04
N HIS A 93 -20.83 14.94 9.49
CA HIS A 93 -20.31 14.58 10.82
C HIS A 93 -18.81 14.82 10.97
N ILE A 94 -18.02 14.52 9.95
CA ILE A 94 -16.56 14.72 9.98
C ILE A 94 -16.20 16.21 9.87
N PRO A 95 -16.79 16.99 8.95
CA PRO A 95 -16.66 18.46 8.92
C PRO A 95 -17.05 19.10 10.25
N ALA A 96 -18.14 18.64 10.85
CA ALA A 96 -18.61 19.13 12.13
C ALA A 96 -17.58 18.77 13.24
N THR A 97 -17.02 17.55 13.22
CA THR A 97 -15.93 17.15 14.14
C THR A 97 -14.67 18.01 13.97
N ILE A 98 -14.28 18.31 12.72
CA ILE A 98 -13.14 19.18 12.41
C ILE A 98 -13.39 20.59 12.98
N LEU A 99 -14.58 21.15 12.75
CA LEU A 99 -14.97 22.45 13.26
C LEU A 99 -15.03 22.48 14.79
N ALA A 100 -15.50 21.39 15.41
CA ALA A 100 -15.51 21.25 16.86
C ALA A 100 -14.09 21.27 17.44
N GLN A 101 -13.17 20.53 16.81
CA GLN A 101 -11.75 20.51 17.18
C GLN A 101 -11.07 21.86 17.02
N SER A 102 -11.43 22.66 16.00
CA SER A 102 -10.84 23.99 15.82
C SER A 102 -11.29 25.02 16.86
N HIS A 103 -12.36 24.73 17.61
CA HIS A 103 -12.93 25.61 18.62
C HIS A 103 -12.81 25.04 20.05
N ASP A 104 -11.98 24.02 20.25
CA ASP A 104 -11.78 23.34 21.56
C ASP A 104 -13.08 22.85 22.21
N TYR A 105 -14.09 22.48 21.40
CA TYR A 105 -15.32 21.90 21.91
C TYR A 105 -15.09 20.45 22.36
N ASP A 106 -15.70 20.08 23.49
CA ASP A 106 -15.68 18.72 24.03
C ASP A 106 -16.36 17.73 23.06
N LEU A 107 -15.59 16.75 22.60
CA LEU A 107 -16.02 15.70 21.67
C LEU A 107 -16.50 14.43 22.39
N GLU A 108 -16.33 14.35 23.72
CA GLU A 108 -16.73 13.20 24.53
C GLU A 108 -18.25 13.18 24.79
N GLY A 109 -18.91 14.33 24.64
CA GLY A 109 -20.35 14.51 24.77
C GLY A 109 -21.05 14.65 23.41
N TYR A 110 -21.46 13.52 22.82
CA TYR A 110 -22.56 13.40 21.86
C TYR A 110 -23.23 14.69 21.36
N GLY A 111 -23.00 15.00 20.10
CA GLY A 111 -23.84 15.93 19.33
C GLY A 111 -23.27 17.33 19.31
N LEU A 112 -22.81 17.73 18.13
CA LEU A 112 -22.60 19.13 17.80
C LEU A 112 -23.96 19.82 17.82
N SER A 113 -24.36 20.21 19.02
CA SER A 113 -25.45 21.13 19.27
C SER A 113 -24.95 22.50 18.82
N PHE A 114 -25.27 22.81 17.55
CA PHE A 114 -25.20 24.15 16.97
C PHE A 114 -23.83 24.84 17.09
N VAL A 115 -22.92 24.53 16.15
CA VAL A 115 -21.81 25.47 15.89
C VAL A 115 -22.29 26.47 14.85
N LYS A 116 -22.58 27.69 15.29
CA LYS A 116 -22.84 28.82 14.41
C LYS A 116 -21.49 29.37 13.94
N SER A 117 -21.20 29.27 12.65
CA SER A 117 -20.04 29.91 12.02
C SER A 117 -20.53 31.00 11.07
N ASP A 118 -19.93 32.19 11.15
CA ASP A 118 -20.25 33.33 10.28
C ASP A 118 -19.90 33.05 8.81
N GLU A 119 -19.04 32.07 8.53
CA GLU A 119 -18.64 31.68 7.17
C GLU A 119 -19.52 30.56 6.57
N LEU A 120 -20.17 29.74 7.40
CA LEU A 120 -20.93 28.56 6.97
C LEU A 120 -22.44 28.68 7.18
N GLY A 121 -22.90 29.77 7.80
CA GLY A 121 -24.31 29.97 8.17
C GLY A 121 -24.75 29.12 9.37
N VAL A 122 -26.05 29.12 9.66
CA VAL A 122 -26.62 28.25 10.72
C VAL A 122 -26.66 26.82 10.19
N LEU A 123 -25.58 26.07 10.40
CA LEU A 123 -25.57 24.62 10.20
C LEU A 123 -26.35 23.96 11.35
N SER A 124 -27.65 23.79 11.13
CA SER A 124 -28.52 22.99 12.01
C SER A 124 -28.23 21.52 11.79
N PHE A 125 -27.27 20.96 12.54
CA PHE A 125 -27.12 19.51 12.60
C PHE A 125 -28.26 18.93 13.44
N SER A 126 -29.20 18.25 12.78
CA SER A 126 -30.11 17.32 13.44
C SER A 126 -29.30 16.39 14.33
N HIS A 127 -29.78 16.09 15.54
CA HIS A 127 -29.17 15.15 16.48
C HIS A 127 -29.16 13.72 15.89
N TYR A 128 -28.30 13.47 14.90
CA TYR A 128 -28.04 12.13 14.44
C TYR A 128 -26.94 11.54 15.31
N ARG A 129 -27.38 10.74 16.28
CA ARG A 129 -26.56 10.11 17.33
C ARG A 129 -25.85 8.85 16.81
N SER A 130 -25.25 8.90 15.62
CA SER A 130 -24.27 7.88 15.25
C SER A 130 -22.90 8.34 15.74
N ALA A 131 -22.26 7.48 16.55
CA ALA A 131 -20.92 7.78 17.03
C ALA A 131 -19.99 7.98 15.83
N ILE A 132 -19.33 9.14 15.76
CA ILE A 132 -18.22 9.46 14.85
C ILE A 132 -17.24 8.27 14.74
N GLY A 133 -17.10 7.53 15.85
CA GLY A 133 -16.34 6.30 15.93
C GLY A 133 -14.86 6.55 15.67
N VAL A 134 -14.06 5.49 15.68
CA VAL A 134 -12.62 5.60 15.39
C VAL A 134 -12.37 6.18 14.00
N GLN A 135 -13.23 5.86 13.02
CA GLN A 135 -13.10 6.34 11.64
C GLN A 135 -13.20 7.86 11.51
N GLY A 136 -14.16 8.50 12.20
CA GLY A 136 -14.36 9.94 12.06
C GLY A 136 -13.30 10.74 12.78
N PHE A 137 -12.83 10.26 13.95
CA PHE A 137 -11.66 10.83 14.62
C PHE A 137 -10.40 10.70 13.75
N PHE A 138 -10.21 9.56 13.09
CA PHE A 138 -9.09 9.37 12.18
C PHE A 138 -9.11 10.37 11.02
N TYR A 139 -10.26 10.55 10.36
CA TYR A 139 -10.37 11.48 9.24
C TYR A 139 -10.26 12.95 9.66
N ALA A 140 -10.79 13.33 10.83
CA ALA A 140 -10.64 14.68 11.37
C ALA A 140 -9.18 14.97 11.75
N TRP A 141 -8.52 14.04 12.45
CA TRP A 141 -7.09 14.14 12.74
C TRP A 141 -6.26 14.26 11.46
N LEU A 142 -6.56 13.45 10.44
CA LEU A 142 -5.83 13.45 9.18
C LEU A 142 -6.01 14.75 8.39
N HIS A 143 -7.22 15.32 8.41
CA HIS A 143 -7.50 16.62 7.82
C HIS A 143 -6.65 17.71 8.47
N ASN A 144 -6.61 17.75 9.80
CA ASN A 144 -5.85 18.75 10.56
C ASN A 144 -4.34 18.55 10.43
N ALA A 145 -3.86 17.31 10.50
CA ALA A 145 -2.44 16.98 10.38
C ALA A 145 -1.87 17.32 9.00
N LEU A 146 -2.69 17.26 7.95
CA LEU A 146 -2.30 17.63 6.58
C LEU A 146 -2.60 19.09 6.24
N GLY A 147 -3.21 19.86 7.15
CA GLY A 147 -3.60 21.25 6.91
C GLY A 147 -4.51 21.41 5.69
N LEU A 148 -5.45 20.49 5.50
CA LEU A 148 -6.35 20.53 4.33
C LEU A 148 -7.34 21.68 4.48
N GLU A 149 -7.51 22.47 3.41
CA GLU A 149 -8.51 23.55 3.37
C GLU A 149 -9.89 23.05 2.88
N SER A 150 -9.96 21.82 2.38
CA SER A 150 -11.19 21.24 1.85
C SER A 150 -11.27 19.73 2.09
N LEU A 151 -12.49 19.19 2.03
CA LEU A 151 -12.75 17.76 2.24
C LEU A 151 -12.45 16.90 1.00
N LYS A 152 -12.34 17.50 -0.19
CA LYS A 152 -12.15 16.77 -1.46
C LYS A 152 -10.93 15.82 -1.43
N PRO A 153 -9.75 16.23 -0.94
CA PRO A 153 -8.61 15.33 -0.81
C PRO A 153 -8.87 14.18 0.17
N LEU A 154 -9.66 14.42 1.22
CA LEU A 154 -10.02 13.41 2.22
C LEU A 154 -10.89 12.32 1.61
N TYR A 155 -11.90 12.67 0.80
CA TYR A 155 -12.71 11.71 0.05
C TYR A 155 -11.88 10.88 -0.94
N ARG A 156 -10.90 11.50 -1.62
CA ARG A 156 -9.97 10.78 -2.50
C ARG A 156 -9.11 9.79 -1.72
N LEU A 157 -8.64 10.20 -0.55
CA LEU A 157 -7.84 9.36 0.32
C LEU A 157 -8.65 8.20 0.91
N ALA A 158 -9.92 8.43 1.25
CA ALA A 158 -10.84 7.38 1.67
C ALA A 158 -11.07 6.36 0.54
N ALA A 159 -11.29 6.81 -0.70
CA ALA A 159 -11.42 5.93 -1.86
C ALA A 159 -10.14 5.11 -2.11
N PHE A 160 -8.97 5.75 -1.99
CA PHE A 160 -7.67 5.06 -2.08
C PHE A 160 -7.49 4.02 -0.98
N PHE A 161 -7.81 4.37 0.26
CA PHE A 161 -7.72 3.47 1.41
C PHE A 161 -8.67 2.28 1.27
N SER A 162 -9.91 2.50 0.85
CA SER A 162 -10.89 1.45 0.54
C SER A 162 -10.39 0.49 -0.55
N ALA A 163 -9.83 1.03 -1.64
CA ALA A 163 -9.25 0.22 -2.72
C ALA A 163 -8.06 -0.62 -2.23
N LEU A 164 -7.19 -0.03 -1.40
CA LEU A 164 -6.05 -0.71 -0.80
C LEU A 164 -6.49 -1.85 0.12
N CYS A 165 -7.47 -1.60 1.00
CA CYS A 165 -8.04 -2.61 1.89
C CYS A 165 -8.66 -3.76 1.10
N LEU A 166 -9.44 -3.47 0.05
CA LEU A 166 -10.02 -4.50 -0.80
C LEU A 166 -8.94 -5.37 -1.46
N LEU A 167 -7.89 -4.75 -2.01
CA LEU A 167 -6.80 -5.46 -2.68
C LEU A 167 -6.00 -6.34 -1.70
N ILE A 168 -5.71 -5.84 -0.50
CA ILE A 168 -5.04 -6.61 0.56
C ILE A 168 -5.91 -7.78 1.01
N CYS A 169 -7.22 -7.54 1.24
CA CYS A 169 -8.15 -8.58 1.66
C CYS A 169 -8.25 -9.69 0.62
N ALA A 170 -8.42 -9.33 -0.66
CA ALA A 170 -8.43 -10.27 -1.78
C ALA A 170 -7.12 -11.06 -1.88
N PHE A 171 -5.97 -10.40 -1.70
CA PHE A 171 -4.67 -11.06 -1.70
C PHE A 171 -4.54 -12.08 -0.54
N LEU A 172 -4.97 -11.72 0.66
CA LEU A 172 -4.95 -12.62 1.83
C LEU A 172 -5.86 -13.83 1.62
N LEU A 173 -7.09 -13.61 1.15
CA LEU A 173 -8.01 -14.70 0.80
C LEU A 173 -7.43 -15.59 -0.30
N GLY A 174 -6.77 -14.99 -1.30
CA GLY A 174 -6.05 -15.73 -2.34
C GLY A 174 -4.87 -16.56 -1.82
N LYS A 175 -4.23 -16.15 -0.72
CA LYS A 175 -3.19 -16.92 -0.03
C LYS A 175 -3.74 -18.06 0.81
N ILE A 176 -4.96 -17.92 1.35
CA ILE A 176 -5.59 -18.90 2.23
C ILE A 176 -6.36 -19.97 1.42
N PHE A 177 -7.21 -19.54 0.50
CA PHE A 177 -8.12 -20.41 -0.27
C PHE A 177 -7.67 -20.67 -1.71
N GLY A 178 -6.60 -20.01 -2.17
CA GLY A 178 -6.05 -20.15 -3.51
C GLY A 178 -6.30 -18.92 -4.40
N ARG A 179 -5.40 -18.71 -5.38
CA ARG A 179 -5.34 -17.46 -6.16
C ARG A 179 -6.64 -17.14 -6.89
N ALA A 180 -7.31 -18.13 -7.46
CA ALA A 180 -8.58 -17.95 -8.17
C ALA A 180 -9.66 -17.37 -7.26
N PHE A 181 -9.75 -17.85 -6.00
CA PHE A 181 -10.70 -17.34 -5.03
C PHE A 181 -10.48 -15.85 -4.73
N GLY A 182 -9.23 -15.44 -4.49
CA GLY A 182 -8.89 -14.03 -4.26
C GLY A 182 -9.24 -13.13 -5.44
N ILE A 183 -9.01 -13.60 -6.67
CA ILE A 183 -9.35 -12.86 -7.89
C ILE A 183 -10.87 -12.71 -8.03
N ILE A 184 -11.63 -13.81 -7.87
CA ILE A 184 -13.09 -13.79 -7.96
C ILE A 184 -13.68 -12.87 -6.88
N PHE A 185 -13.21 -12.99 -5.63
CA PHE A 185 -13.62 -12.12 -4.53
C PHE A 185 -13.38 -10.64 -4.85
N PHE A 186 -12.18 -10.30 -5.35
CA PHE A 186 -11.87 -8.93 -5.76
C PHE A 186 -12.84 -8.44 -6.82
N LEU A 187 -13.05 -9.21 -7.89
CA LEU A 187 -13.94 -8.85 -8.98
C LEU A 187 -15.38 -8.66 -8.49
N SER A 188 -15.89 -9.55 -7.65
CA SER A 188 -17.25 -9.47 -7.10
C SER A 188 -17.51 -8.17 -6.33
N LEU A 189 -16.56 -7.73 -5.51
CA LEU A 189 -16.70 -6.48 -4.75
C LEU A 189 -16.37 -5.26 -5.60
N PHE A 190 -15.39 -5.35 -6.50
CA PHE A 190 -15.02 -4.28 -7.42
C PHE A 190 -16.18 -3.88 -8.36
N THR A 191 -16.96 -4.85 -8.86
CA THR A 191 -18.11 -4.59 -9.72
C THR A 191 -19.41 -4.28 -8.96
N SER A 192 -19.38 -4.31 -7.62
CA SER A 192 -20.57 -4.06 -6.82
C SER A 192 -20.85 -2.56 -6.74
N GLY A 193 -21.99 -2.12 -7.28
CA GLY A 193 -22.44 -0.73 -7.18
C GLY A 193 -22.60 -0.28 -5.73
N TRP A 194 -23.00 -1.18 -4.83
CA TRP A 194 -23.08 -0.90 -3.40
C TRP A 194 -21.68 -0.57 -2.82
N VAL A 195 -20.67 -1.39 -3.13
CA VAL A 195 -19.29 -1.13 -2.68
C VAL A 195 -18.77 0.18 -3.25
N ALA A 196 -18.98 0.43 -4.54
CA ALA A 196 -18.55 1.65 -5.20
C ALA A 196 -19.15 2.91 -4.54
N ASN A 197 -20.44 2.88 -4.21
CA ASN A 197 -21.15 3.98 -3.55
C ASN A 197 -20.58 4.33 -2.17
N PHE A 198 -20.09 3.34 -1.41
CA PHE A 198 -19.56 3.56 -0.06
C PHE A 198 -18.04 3.77 -0.02
N SER A 199 -17.33 3.36 -1.06
CA SER A 199 -15.87 3.29 -1.00
C SER A 199 -15.18 4.66 -0.90
N GLY A 200 -15.81 5.71 -1.41
CA GLY A 200 -15.35 7.09 -1.23
C GLY A 200 -16.08 7.87 -0.15
N SER A 201 -17.00 7.28 0.62
CA SER A 201 -17.67 7.97 1.73
C SER A 201 -16.76 8.01 2.96
N LEU A 202 -16.73 9.16 3.65
CA LEU A 202 -15.99 9.30 4.90
C LEU A 202 -16.75 8.70 6.08
N TYR A 203 -18.09 8.72 6.01
CA TYR A 203 -18.96 8.16 7.04
C TYR A 203 -19.13 6.64 6.88
N PHE A 204 -19.45 6.17 5.68
CA PHE A 204 -19.55 4.74 5.39
C PHE A 204 -18.24 4.22 4.79
N SER A 205 -17.13 4.42 5.52
CA SER A 205 -15.81 4.12 4.99
C SER A 205 -15.59 2.60 4.84
N PHE A 206 -15.77 2.11 3.61
CA PHE A 206 -15.62 0.70 3.27
C PHE A 206 -14.26 0.12 3.71
N GLY A 207 -13.19 0.90 3.58
CA GLY A 207 -11.87 0.53 4.08
C GLY A 207 -11.86 0.19 5.58
N PHE A 208 -12.50 1.02 6.41
CA PHE A 208 -12.62 0.77 7.86
C PHE A 208 -13.50 -0.44 8.18
N TRP A 209 -14.47 -0.77 7.33
CA TRP A 209 -15.31 -1.97 7.50
C TRP A 209 -14.56 -3.26 7.16
N ILE A 210 -13.66 -3.23 6.17
CA ILE A 210 -12.85 -4.39 5.79
C ILE A 210 -11.61 -4.57 6.69
N LEU A 211 -11.11 -3.50 7.30
CA LEU A 211 -9.86 -3.52 8.06
C LEU A 211 -9.81 -4.59 9.17
N PRO A 212 -10.85 -4.81 9.99
CA PRO A 212 -10.86 -5.90 10.98
C PRO A 212 -10.68 -7.29 10.34
N ALA A 213 -11.28 -7.53 9.16
CA ALA A 213 -11.12 -8.79 8.45
C ALA A 213 -9.68 -8.97 7.94
N ILE A 214 -9.01 -7.91 7.49
CA ILE A 214 -7.59 -7.96 7.11
C ILE A 214 -6.73 -8.39 8.30
N PHE A 215 -6.95 -7.81 9.48
CA PHE A 215 -6.21 -8.19 10.68
C PHE A 215 -6.48 -9.64 11.08
N ALA A 216 -7.73 -10.07 11.08
CA ALA A 216 -8.11 -11.45 11.41
C ALA A 216 -7.49 -12.47 10.44
N LEU A 217 -7.56 -12.22 9.12
CA LEU A 217 -6.99 -13.11 8.10
C LEU A 217 -5.44 -13.13 8.17
N SER A 218 -4.83 -11.98 8.47
CA SER A 218 -3.37 -11.89 8.66
C SER A 218 -2.92 -12.72 9.87
N LEU A 219 -3.64 -12.60 11.00
CA LEU A 219 -3.38 -13.37 12.20
C LEU A 219 -3.60 -14.87 11.97
N TYR A 220 -4.73 -15.24 11.34
CA TYR A 220 -5.01 -16.63 10.97
C TYR A 220 -3.87 -17.22 10.15
N ARG A 221 -3.40 -16.50 9.11
CA ARG A 221 -2.31 -16.96 8.26
C ARG A 221 -1.00 -17.10 9.05
N HIS A 222 -0.72 -16.18 9.97
CA HIS A 222 0.45 -16.27 10.83
C HIS A 222 0.40 -17.56 11.67
N ILE A 223 -0.68 -17.76 12.43
CA ILE A 223 -0.88 -18.93 13.28
C ILE A 223 -0.82 -20.24 12.46
N ALA A 224 -1.52 -20.30 11.33
CA ALA A 224 -1.57 -21.49 10.48
C ALA A 224 -0.20 -21.87 9.86
N ILE A 225 0.68 -20.89 9.60
CA ILE A 225 2.05 -21.14 9.15
C ILE A 225 2.88 -21.74 10.30
N TYR A 226 2.80 -21.19 11.51
CA TYR A 226 3.54 -21.70 12.66
C TYR A 226 3.08 -23.11 13.06
N SER A 227 1.78 -23.38 13.06
CA SER A 227 1.25 -24.72 13.37
C SER A 227 1.69 -25.79 12.36
N ARG A 228 2.04 -25.40 11.13
CA ARG A 228 2.56 -26.32 10.10
C ARG A 228 4.09 -26.48 10.14
N GLY A 229 4.82 -25.56 10.77
CA GLY A 229 6.28 -25.59 10.86
C GLY A 229 6.84 -26.06 12.21
N GLY A 230 6.00 -26.25 13.24
CA GLY A 230 6.39 -26.75 14.57
C GLY A 230 6.03 -28.21 14.83
N GLY A 231 5.76 -28.99 13.78
CA GLY A 231 5.39 -30.40 13.82
C GLY A 231 6.42 -31.32 13.15
N GLU A 232 7.70 -30.95 13.23
CA GLU A 232 8.85 -31.83 12.91
C GLU A 232 9.67 -32.06 14.19
#